data_AF-A0A6L3V6A9-F1
#
_entry.id   AF-A0A6L3V6A9-F1
#
_cell.length_a   1.000
_cell.length_b   1.000
_cell.length_c   1.000
_cell.angle_alpha   90.00
_cell.angle_beta   90.00
_cell.angle_gamma   90.00
#
_symmetry.space_group_name_H-M   'P 1'
#
loop_
_entity.id
_entity.type
_entity.pdbx_description
1 polymer ?
#
loop_
_entity_poly.entity_id
_entity_poly.type
_entity_poly.pdbx_seq_one_letter_code
_entity_poly.pdbx_strand_id
1 'polypeptide(L)'
;MFYKLRLVKGIVYPSYLNYQLSQAEKIQGLWKRIILLICSSGFLALLTAFFGIGNEILSKDLLTLPSSDFESIKLLFAFGKTLWGLLFAVFMLFLPALFFWTVTEIPYTKLLSTQTFILFILLIGKAVHLLFALLLGIDLFSSPLSLGVIIQYVTNNELLITLFGSISVFHIWAIYLQYTYIKKMTEKEPRVIFSLVMVAYLFLLIISTLLHYTNIEGLL
;
A
#
# COMPACT_ATOMS: atom_id res chain seq x y z
N MET A 1 4.36 25.11 17.62
CA MET A 1 5.63 24.93 16.85
C MET A 1 5.32 24.48 15.41
N PHE A 2 5.93 25.06 14.36
CA PHE A 2 5.67 24.71 12.94
C PHE A 2 6.59 23.58 12.48
N TYR A 3 6.03 22.46 12.02
CA TYR A 3 6.80 21.32 11.51
C TYR A 3 6.62 21.15 9.99
N LYS A 4 7.74 21.16 9.25
CA LYS A 4 7.78 20.82 7.82
C LYS A 4 8.00 19.32 7.70
N LEU A 5 6.98 18.60 7.24
CA LEU A 5 7.03 17.14 7.07
C LEU A 5 8.21 16.78 6.17
N ARG A 6 8.97 15.72 6.48
CA ARG A 6 10.11 15.21 5.68
C ARG A 6 10.03 13.68 5.62
N LEU A 7 9.46 13.13 4.54
CA LEU A 7 9.17 11.70 4.37
C LEU A 7 10.39 10.79 4.60
N VAL A 8 11.50 11.05 3.91
CA VAL A 8 12.73 10.25 4.02
C VAL A 8 13.29 10.24 5.44
N LYS A 9 13.37 11.42 6.10
CA LYS A 9 13.88 11.50 7.48
C LYS A 9 12.94 10.85 8.50
N GLY A 10 11.64 10.83 8.25
CA GLY A 10 10.65 10.19 9.13
C GLY A 10 10.68 8.67 9.13
N ILE A 11 11.27 8.09 8.09
CA ILE A 11 11.42 6.64 7.95
C ILE A 11 12.76 6.20 8.54
N VAL A 12 13.83 6.97 8.31
CA VAL A 12 15.18 6.66 8.79
C VAL A 12 15.36 6.99 10.29
N TYR A 13 14.73 8.06 10.79
CA TYR A 13 14.85 8.50 12.18
C TYR A 13 13.49 8.63 12.87
N PRO A 14 12.78 7.51 13.09
CA PRO A 14 11.43 7.53 13.66
C PRO A 14 11.41 8.09 15.09
N SER A 15 12.48 7.91 15.88
CA SER A 15 12.53 8.37 17.27
C SER A 15 12.50 9.90 17.41
N TYR A 16 13.28 10.61 16.59
CA TYR A 16 13.39 12.07 16.57
C TYR A 16 12.16 12.75 15.96
N LEU A 17 11.62 12.17 14.89
CA LEU A 17 10.45 12.71 14.21
C LEU A 17 9.19 12.62 15.06
N ASN A 18 9.05 11.51 15.78
CA ASN A 18 7.93 11.29 16.69
C ASN A 18 7.79 12.38 17.76
N TYR A 19 8.91 12.84 18.33
CA TYR A 19 8.92 13.92 19.31
C TYR A 19 8.47 15.25 18.69
N GLN A 20 8.89 15.54 17.47
CA GLN A 20 8.46 16.75 16.75
C GLN A 20 6.99 16.68 16.34
N LEU A 21 6.50 15.50 15.99
CA LEU A 21 5.10 15.29 15.57
C LEU A 21 4.13 15.28 16.76
N SER A 22 4.53 14.78 17.94
CA SER A 22 3.72 14.87 19.15
C SER A 22 3.58 16.34 19.59
N GLN A 23 4.66 17.12 19.52
CA GLN A 23 4.71 18.53 19.93
C GLN A 23 4.26 19.54 18.86
N ALA A 24 3.96 19.10 17.63
CA ALA A 24 3.53 19.99 16.55
C ALA A 24 2.02 20.32 16.65
N GLU A 25 1.71 21.61 16.73
CA GLU A 25 0.33 22.13 16.64
C GLU A 25 -0.15 22.25 15.18
N LYS A 26 0.75 22.53 14.23
CA LYS A 26 0.45 22.64 12.79
C LYS A 26 1.51 21.96 11.94
N ILE A 27 1.06 21.09 11.04
CA ILE A 27 1.90 20.36 10.07
C ILE A 27 1.81 21.08 8.72
N GLN A 28 2.87 21.78 8.34
CA GLN A 28 2.91 22.51 7.06
C GLN A 28 3.27 21.59 5.89
N GLY A 29 2.55 21.74 4.77
CA GLY A 29 2.84 21.02 3.52
C GLY A 29 2.32 19.59 3.45
N LEU A 30 1.46 19.17 4.38
CA LEU A 30 0.84 17.84 4.41
C LEU A 30 0.03 17.55 3.14
N TRP A 31 -0.85 18.46 2.73
CA TRP A 31 -1.67 18.28 1.53
C TRP A 31 -0.85 18.14 0.24
N LYS A 32 0.23 18.93 0.07
CA LYS A 32 1.12 18.80 -1.09
C LYS A 32 1.76 17.40 -1.17
N ARG A 33 2.12 16.82 -0.01
CA ARG A 33 2.69 15.47 0.05
C ARG A 33 1.65 14.39 -0.18
N ILE A 34 0.43 14.56 0.31
CA ILE A 34 -0.69 13.65 0.03
C ILE A 34 -0.94 13.58 -1.48
N ILE A 35 -1.08 14.73 -2.13
CA ILE A 35 -1.31 14.80 -3.58
C ILE A 35 -0.15 14.12 -4.32
N LEU A 36 1.09 14.40 -3.92
CA LEU A 36 2.27 13.77 -4.52
C LEU A 36 2.22 12.24 -4.38
N LEU A 37 1.91 11.71 -3.20
CA LEU A 37 1.84 10.26 -2.97
C LEU A 37 0.69 9.60 -3.76
N ILE A 38 -0.47 10.26 -3.83
CA ILE A 38 -1.60 9.77 -4.63
C ILE A 38 -1.19 9.71 -6.11
N CYS A 39 -0.61 10.79 -6.65
CA CYS A 39 -0.11 10.79 -8.03
C CYS A 39 0.98 9.74 -8.26
N SER A 40 1.91 9.55 -7.32
CA SER A 40 2.93 8.50 -7.42
C SER A 40 2.32 7.09 -7.42
N SER A 41 1.25 6.86 -6.67
CA SER A 41 0.52 5.59 -6.67
C SER A 41 -0.16 5.31 -8.02
N GLY A 42 -0.86 6.32 -8.56
CA GLY A 42 -1.44 6.22 -9.90
C GLY A 42 -0.38 6.01 -10.98
N PHE A 43 0.75 6.69 -10.89
CA PHE A 43 1.86 6.54 -11.83
C PHE A 43 2.49 5.14 -11.79
N LEU A 44 2.72 4.58 -10.59
CA LEU A 44 3.21 3.20 -10.47
C LEU A 44 2.20 2.20 -11.04
N ALA A 45 0.90 2.42 -10.83
CA ALA A 45 -0.14 1.55 -11.38
C ALA A 45 -0.23 1.65 -12.92
N LEU A 46 -0.02 2.84 -13.48
CA LEU A 46 0.09 3.05 -14.91
C LEU A 46 1.31 2.30 -15.48
N LEU A 47 2.46 2.37 -14.82
CA LEU A 47 3.65 1.62 -15.22
C LEU A 47 3.41 0.11 -15.20
N THR A 48 2.80 -0.43 -14.14
CA THR A 48 2.45 -1.86 -14.08
C THR A 48 1.56 -2.28 -15.25
N ALA A 49 0.55 -1.47 -15.59
CA ALA A 49 -0.35 -1.76 -16.70
C ALA A 49 0.34 -1.61 -18.07
N PHE A 50 1.19 -0.60 -18.23
CA PHE A 50 1.96 -0.36 -19.46
C PHE A 50 2.89 -1.53 -19.78
N PHE A 51 3.54 -2.10 -18.77
CA PHE A 51 4.38 -3.29 -18.92
C PHE A 51 3.60 -4.61 -18.95
N GLY A 52 2.26 -4.58 -18.89
CA GLY A 52 1.41 -5.76 -18.98
C GLY A 52 1.49 -6.68 -17.75
N ILE A 53 1.98 -6.17 -16.61
CA ILE A 53 2.10 -6.95 -15.38
C ILE A 53 0.70 -7.10 -14.77
N GLY A 54 0.28 -8.36 -14.53
CA GLY A 54 -1.06 -8.69 -14.04
C GLY A 54 -2.14 -8.71 -15.12
N ASN A 55 -1.75 -8.83 -16.40
CA ASN A 55 -2.64 -8.81 -17.56
C ASN A 55 -3.09 -10.20 -18.03
N GLU A 56 -3.01 -11.22 -17.17
CA GLU A 56 -3.27 -12.62 -17.51
C GLU A 56 -4.69 -12.88 -18.05
N ILE A 57 -5.64 -12.03 -17.66
CA ILE A 57 -7.01 -12.05 -18.14
C ILE A 57 -7.08 -11.60 -19.61
N LEU A 58 -6.40 -10.51 -19.97
CA LEU A 58 -6.36 -10.00 -21.35
C LEU A 58 -5.50 -10.85 -22.28
N SER A 59 -4.54 -11.61 -21.75
CA SER A 59 -3.76 -12.54 -22.55
C SER A 59 -4.60 -13.66 -23.19
N LYS A 60 -5.79 -13.96 -22.65
CA LYS A 60 -6.72 -14.96 -23.23
C LYS A 60 -7.43 -14.44 -24.48
N ASP A 61 -7.63 -13.14 -24.57
CA ASP A 61 -8.34 -12.48 -25.68
C ASP A 61 -7.41 -12.00 -26.81
N LEU A 62 -6.09 -12.13 -26.63
CA LEU A 62 -5.05 -11.77 -27.62
C LEU A 62 -5.20 -12.50 -28.96
N LEU A 63 -5.76 -13.70 -28.96
CA LEU A 63 -5.87 -14.55 -30.15
C LEU A 63 -7.25 -14.49 -30.82
N THR A 64 -8.24 -13.89 -30.16
CA THR A 64 -9.65 -13.92 -30.57
C THR A 64 -10.16 -12.59 -31.11
N LEU A 65 -9.51 -11.47 -30.77
CA LEU A 65 -9.97 -10.13 -31.13
C LEU A 65 -9.18 -9.48 -32.27
N PRO A 66 -9.82 -8.63 -33.10
CA PRO A 66 -9.13 -7.76 -34.04
C PRO A 66 -8.16 -6.80 -33.32
N SER A 67 -7.05 -6.46 -33.97
CA SER A 67 -6.01 -5.60 -33.38
C SER A 67 -6.51 -4.25 -32.87
N SER A 68 -7.55 -3.67 -33.49
CA SER A 68 -8.18 -2.41 -33.05
C SER A 68 -8.90 -2.53 -31.70
N ASP A 69 -9.58 -3.66 -31.51
CA ASP A 69 -10.41 -3.89 -30.33
C ASP A 69 -9.51 -4.26 -29.14
N PHE A 70 -8.43 -4.99 -29.41
CA PHE A 70 -7.41 -5.30 -28.42
C PHE A 70 -6.72 -4.05 -27.86
N GLU A 71 -6.31 -3.09 -28.71
CA GLU A 71 -5.70 -1.84 -28.25
C GLU A 71 -6.67 -0.99 -27.41
N SER A 72 -7.94 -0.98 -27.78
CA SER A 72 -8.98 -0.27 -27.03
C SER A 72 -9.19 -0.87 -25.63
N ILE A 73 -9.23 -2.19 -25.52
CA ILE A 73 -9.36 -2.89 -24.24
C ILE A 73 -8.11 -2.69 -23.37
N LYS A 74 -6.92 -2.73 -23.96
CA LYS A 74 -5.66 -2.46 -23.26
C LYS A 74 -5.62 -1.05 -22.65
N LEU A 75 -6.12 -0.05 -23.38
CA LEU A 75 -6.26 1.31 -22.85
C LEU A 75 -7.26 1.40 -21.70
N LEU A 76 -8.41 0.73 -21.80
CA LEU A 76 -9.40 0.66 -20.73
C LEU A 76 -8.84 0.01 -19.46
N PHE A 77 -8.09 -1.09 -19.62
CA PHE A 77 -7.41 -1.76 -18.51
C PHE A 77 -6.36 -0.84 -17.87
N ALA A 78 -5.53 -0.17 -18.66
CA ALA A 78 -4.55 0.78 -18.12
C ALA A 78 -5.21 1.94 -17.36
N PHE A 79 -6.35 2.42 -17.85
CA PHE A 79 -7.15 3.44 -17.18
C PHE A 79 -7.72 2.94 -15.86
N GLY A 80 -8.34 1.76 -15.85
CA GLY A 80 -8.86 1.12 -14.64
C GLY A 80 -7.76 0.94 -13.60
N LYS A 81 -6.59 0.44 -14.00
CA LYS A 81 -5.45 0.19 -13.10
C LYS A 81 -4.95 1.47 -12.47
N THR A 82 -4.84 2.51 -13.28
CA THR A 82 -4.43 3.84 -12.83
C THR A 82 -5.44 4.40 -11.83
N LEU A 83 -6.73 4.29 -12.12
CA LEU A 83 -7.81 4.72 -11.23
C LEU A 83 -7.80 3.94 -9.91
N TRP A 84 -7.61 2.62 -9.97
CA TRP A 84 -7.44 1.76 -8.80
C TRP A 84 -6.22 2.15 -7.98
N GLY A 85 -5.10 2.47 -8.63
CA GLY A 85 -3.89 2.98 -7.98
C GLY A 85 -4.12 4.29 -7.22
N LEU A 86 -4.93 5.20 -7.77
CA LEU A 86 -5.32 6.44 -7.10
C LEU A 86 -6.24 6.16 -5.90
N LEU A 87 -7.29 5.35 -6.09
CA LEU A 87 -8.23 4.96 -5.03
C LEU A 87 -7.53 4.24 -3.88
N PHE A 88 -6.59 3.35 -4.19
CA PHE A 88 -5.75 2.65 -3.21
C PHE A 88 -5.01 3.64 -2.30
N ALA A 89 -4.37 4.66 -2.87
CA ALA A 89 -3.66 5.66 -2.07
C ALA A 89 -4.61 6.48 -1.19
N VAL A 90 -5.80 6.83 -1.70
CA VAL A 90 -6.83 7.50 -0.91
C VAL A 90 -7.29 6.61 0.23
N PHE A 91 -7.65 5.36 -0.02
CA PHE A 91 -8.09 4.45 1.05
C PHE A 91 -6.98 4.22 2.08
N MET A 92 -5.75 4.00 1.67
CA MET A 92 -4.62 3.80 2.59
C MET A 92 -4.29 5.05 3.43
N LEU A 93 -4.58 6.26 2.94
CA LEU A 93 -4.36 7.49 3.71
C LEU A 93 -5.50 7.81 4.67
N PHE A 94 -6.74 7.72 4.19
CA PHE A 94 -7.90 8.25 4.90
C PHE A 94 -8.58 7.19 5.77
N LEU A 95 -8.70 5.94 5.29
CA LEU A 95 -9.46 4.90 6.01
C LEU A 95 -8.76 4.48 7.32
N PRO A 96 -7.45 4.17 7.35
CA PRO A 96 -6.77 3.90 8.62
C PRO A 96 -6.74 5.14 9.51
N ALA A 97 -6.49 6.34 8.97
CA ALA A 97 -6.48 7.56 9.76
C ALA A 97 -7.81 7.80 10.49
N LEU A 98 -8.95 7.55 9.82
CA LEU A 98 -10.28 7.61 10.42
C LEU A 98 -10.45 6.54 11.51
N PHE A 99 -10.05 5.30 11.23
CA PHE A 99 -10.13 4.20 12.21
C PHE A 99 -9.32 4.48 13.48
N PHE A 100 -8.09 4.97 13.34
CA PHE A 100 -7.29 5.33 14.51
C PHE A 100 -7.87 6.55 15.23
N TRP A 101 -8.45 7.51 14.50
CA TRP A 101 -9.01 8.72 15.09
C TRP A 101 -10.19 8.40 16.02
N THR A 102 -11.07 7.48 15.62
CA THR A 102 -12.24 7.09 16.43
C THR A 102 -11.87 6.37 17.73
N VAL A 103 -10.69 5.74 17.80
CA VAL A 103 -10.32 4.91 18.96
C VAL A 103 -9.22 5.52 19.83
N THR A 104 -8.32 6.35 19.27
CA THR A 104 -7.10 6.82 19.97
C THR A 104 -7.16 8.26 20.45
N GLU A 105 -8.21 9.01 20.09
CA GLU A 105 -8.38 10.45 20.39
C GLU A 105 -7.23 11.36 19.87
N ILE A 106 -6.31 10.80 19.08
CA ILE A 106 -5.22 11.54 18.45
C ILE A 106 -5.81 12.45 17.38
N PRO A 107 -5.39 13.73 17.27
CA PRO A 107 -5.85 14.63 16.21
C PRO A 107 -5.70 14.02 14.81
N TYR A 108 -6.77 14.06 14.03
CA TYR A 108 -6.84 13.46 12.68
C TYR A 108 -5.68 13.88 11.77
N THR A 109 -5.22 15.14 11.85
CA THR A 109 -4.10 15.66 11.07
C THR A 109 -2.76 14.96 11.38
N LYS A 110 -2.53 14.55 12.64
CA LYS A 110 -1.33 13.80 13.05
C LYS A 110 -1.40 12.35 12.57
N LEU A 111 -2.58 11.75 12.60
CA LEU A 111 -2.81 10.41 12.05
C LEU A 111 -2.63 10.39 10.53
N LEU A 112 -3.21 11.36 9.83
CA LEU A 112 -3.05 11.51 8.39
C LEU A 112 -1.58 11.74 8.00
N SER A 113 -0.84 12.53 8.78
CA SER A 113 0.61 12.66 8.65
C SER A 113 1.31 11.30 8.80
N THR A 114 0.92 10.50 9.78
CA THR A 114 1.48 9.15 9.99
C THR A 114 1.22 8.25 8.77
N GLN A 115 0.00 8.29 8.23
CA GLN A 115 -0.36 7.53 7.03
C GLN A 115 0.48 7.93 5.80
N THR A 116 0.93 9.18 5.69
CA THR A 116 1.83 9.56 4.58
C THR A 116 3.17 8.82 4.62
N PHE A 117 3.72 8.51 5.80
CA PHE A 117 4.96 7.72 5.90
C PHE A 117 4.70 6.26 5.55
N ILE A 118 3.57 5.71 6.01
CA ILE A 118 3.18 4.34 5.69
C ILE A 118 2.98 4.18 4.19
N LEU A 119 2.17 5.02 3.57
CA LEU A 119 1.91 4.95 2.13
C LEU A 119 3.22 5.07 1.34
N PHE A 120 4.12 5.96 1.75
CA PHE A 120 5.41 6.08 1.08
C PHE A 120 6.25 4.79 1.14
N ILE A 121 6.28 4.09 2.28
CA ILE A 121 6.95 2.78 2.39
C ILE A 121 6.29 1.75 1.50
N LEU A 122 4.95 1.69 1.50
CA LEU A 122 4.22 0.76 0.64
C LEU A 122 4.46 1.04 -0.85
N LEU A 123 4.59 2.32 -1.26
CA LEU A 123 4.93 2.70 -2.63
C LEU A 123 6.37 2.33 -3.00
N ILE A 124 7.33 2.46 -2.06
CA ILE A 124 8.68 1.91 -2.28
C ILE A 124 8.60 0.41 -2.50
N GLY A 125 7.82 -0.30 -1.69
CA GLY A 125 7.60 -1.72 -1.86
C GLY A 125 7.05 -2.05 -3.24
N LYS A 126 5.99 -1.36 -3.67
CA LYS A 126 5.41 -1.53 -5.03
C LYS A 126 6.43 -1.25 -6.13
N ALA A 127 7.26 -0.21 -6.00
CA ALA A 127 8.29 0.09 -6.98
C ALA A 127 9.37 -1.01 -7.04
N VAL A 128 9.79 -1.56 -5.89
CA VAL A 128 10.74 -2.67 -5.83
C VAL A 128 10.14 -3.95 -6.42
N HIS A 129 8.88 -4.26 -6.12
CA HIS A 129 8.17 -5.39 -6.72
C HIS A 129 8.04 -5.24 -8.24
N LEU A 130 7.72 -4.04 -8.73
CA LEU A 130 7.69 -3.73 -10.17
C LEU A 130 9.07 -3.97 -10.81
N LEU A 131 10.16 -3.52 -10.18
CA LEU A 131 11.51 -3.77 -10.68
C LEU A 131 11.84 -5.27 -10.76
N PHE A 132 11.45 -6.06 -9.75
CA PHE A 132 11.66 -7.50 -9.80
C PHE A 132 10.81 -8.19 -10.87
N ALA A 133 9.56 -7.78 -11.04
CA ALA A 133 8.71 -8.30 -12.11
C ALA A 133 9.33 -8.02 -13.49
N LEU A 134 9.89 -6.82 -13.70
CA LEU A 134 10.52 -6.44 -14.97
C LEU A 134 11.87 -7.12 -15.23
N LEU A 135 12.72 -7.22 -14.21
CA LEU A 135 14.09 -7.72 -14.37
C LEU A 135 14.18 -9.25 -14.30
N LEU A 136 13.32 -9.88 -13.50
CA LEU A 136 13.38 -11.30 -13.20
C LEU A 136 12.18 -12.09 -13.75
N GLY A 137 11.16 -11.41 -14.28
CA GLY A 137 9.95 -12.06 -14.78
C GLY A 137 9.13 -12.77 -13.68
N ILE A 138 9.34 -12.38 -12.42
CA ILE A 138 8.69 -13.01 -11.27
C ILE A 138 7.30 -12.41 -11.09
N ASP A 139 6.31 -13.27 -10.86
CA ASP A 139 4.96 -12.85 -10.52
C ASP A 139 4.91 -12.04 -9.20
N LEU A 140 3.95 -11.12 -9.09
CA LEU A 140 3.77 -10.21 -7.95
C LEU A 140 3.71 -10.94 -6.61
N PHE A 141 3.04 -12.09 -6.53
CA PHE A 141 2.89 -12.86 -5.29
C PHE A 141 4.10 -13.73 -4.97
N SER A 142 4.97 -13.95 -5.96
CA SER A 142 6.18 -14.76 -5.86
C SER A 142 7.43 -13.92 -5.58
N SER A 143 7.26 -12.66 -5.18
CA SER A 143 8.39 -11.77 -4.94
C SER A 143 9.30 -12.28 -3.80
N PRO A 144 10.63 -12.24 -3.94
CA PRO A 144 11.56 -12.66 -2.87
C PRO A 144 11.41 -11.89 -1.55
N LEU A 145 10.79 -10.72 -1.58
CA LEU A 145 10.54 -9.88 -0.40
C LEU A 145 9.15 -10.10 0.21
N SER A 146 8.37 -11.05 -0.31
CA SER A 146 7.09 -11.48 0.28
C SER A 146 7.20 -12.86 0.90
N LEU A 147 6.25 -13.20 1.77
CA LEU A 147 6.16 -14.53 2.37
C LEU A 147 5.58 -15.57 1.37
N GLY A 148 5.15 -15.15 0.18
CA GLY A 148 4.57 -16.02 -0.84
C GLY A 148 5.53 -17.11 -1.30
N VAL A 149 6.82 -16.77 -1.49
CA VAL A 149 7.86 -17.74 -1.88
C VAL A 149 7.97 -18.88 -0.88
N ILE A 150 7.93 -18.58 0.43
CA ILE A 150 8.02 -19.60 1.48
C ILE A 150 6.79 -20.51 1.44
N ILE A 151 5.60 -19.94 1.28
CA ILE A 151 4.35 -20.68 1.30
C ILE A 151 4.18 -21.59 0.08
N GLN A 152 4.70 -21.21 -1.10
CA GLN A 152 4.70 -22.07 -2.28
C GLN A 152 5.46 -23.39 -2.05
N TYR A 153 6.47 -23.41 -1.17
CA TYR A 153 7.15 -24.66 -0.78
C TYR A 153 6.38 -25.50 0.25
N VAL A 154 5.40 -24.91 0.94
CA VAL A 154 4.63 -25.58 2.00
C VAL A 154 3.27 -26.08 1.50
N THR A 155 2.62 -25.36 0.59
CA THR A 155 1.27 -25.67 0.10
C THR A 155 1.07 -25.25 -1.34
N ASN A 156 0.20 -25.99 -2.04
CA ASN A 156 -0.25 -25.67 -3.40
C ASN A 156 -1.60 -24.92 -3.40
N ASN A 157 -2.10 -24.52 -2.23
CA ASN A 157 -3.37 -23.79 -2.15
C ASN A 157 -3.18 -22.31 -2.55
N GLU A 158 -3.72 -21.93 -3.70
CA GLU A 158 -3.62 -20.58 -4.27
C GLU A 158 -4.06 -19.49 -3.27
N LEU A 159 -5.16 -19.70 -2.52
CA LEU A 159 -5.63 -18.72 -1.54
C LEU A 159 -4.58 -18.42 -0.46
N LEU A 160 -3.90 -19.45 0.03
CA LEU A 160 -2.84 -19.29 1.03
C LEU A 160 -1.62 -18.62 0.41
N ILE A 161 -1.25 -18.99 -0.81
CA ILE A 161 -0.11 -18.39 -1.53
C ILE A 161 -0.37 -16.90 -1.76
N THR A 162 -1.57 -16.50 -2.21
CA THR A 162 -1.94 -15.09 -2.39
C THR A 162 -1.96 -14.33 -1.06
N LEU A 163 -2.53 -14.92 0.00
CA LEU A 163 -2.63 -14.27 1.31
C LEU A 163 -1.25 -13.95 1.90
N PHE A 164 -0.34 -14.93 1.90
CA PHE A 164 1.02 -14.74 2.40
C PHE A 164 1.91 -13.98 1.40
N GLY A 165 1.65 -14.12 0.09
CA GLY A 165 2.29 -13.33 -0.96
C GLY A 165 2.02 -11.83 -0.86
N SER A 166 0.85 -11.44 -0.32
CA SER A 166 0.53 -10.05 -0.02
C SER A 166 1.29 -9.48 1.19
N ILE A 167 1.88 -10.34 2.05
CA ILE A 167 2.67 -9.91 3.20
C ILE A 167 4.13 -9.78 2.76
N SER A 168 4.63 -8.53 2.74
CA SER A 168 6.02 -8.24 2.40
C SER A 168 6.79 -7.56 3.53
N VAL A 169 8.11 -7.53 3.42
CA VAL A 169 8.99 -6.81 4.38
C VAL A 169 8.56 -5.35 4.53
N PHE A 170 8.07 -4.71 3.45
CA PHE A 170 7.54 -3.34 3.49
C PHE A 170 6.27 -3.21 4.33
N HIS A 171 5.42 -4.23 4.35
CA HIS A 171 4.24 -4.26 5.21
C HIS A 171 4.62 -4.40 6.68
N ILE A 172 5.58 -5.27 7.00
CA ILE A 172 6.12 -5.43 8.37
C ILE A 172 6.71 -4.08 8.83
N TRP A 173 7.45 -3.40 7.96
CA TRP A 173 8.01 -2.08 8.26
C TRP A 173 6.93 -1.00 8.47
N ALA A 174 5.89 -1.00 7.65
CA ALA A 174 4.73 -0.13 7.80
C ALA A 174 4.02 -0.35 9.15
N ILE A 175 3.78 -1.61 9.54
CA ILE A 175 3.19 -1.98 10.84
C ILE A 175 4.06 -1.47 12.00
N TYR A 176 5.37 -1.70 11.93
CA TYR A 176 6.31 -1.24 12.95
C TYR A 176 6.28 0.28 13.13
N LEU A 177 6.30 1.05 12.03
CA LEU A 177 6.20 2.50 12.11
C LEU A 177 4.84 2.92 12.64
N GLN A 178 3.75 2.35 12.15
CA GLN A 178 2.41 2.70 12.59
C GLN A 178 2.24 2.54 14.11
N TYR A 179 2.68 1.41 14.64
CA TYR A 179 2.70 1.14 16.07
C TYR A 179 3.56 2.17 16.82
N THR A 180 4.77 2.46 16.32
CA THR A 180 5.70 3.38 16.98
C THR A 180 5.15 4.82 17.03
N TYR A 181 4.51 5.30 15.95
CA TYR A 181 3.93 6.63 15.88
C TYR A 181 2.72 6.78 16.79
N ILE A 182 1.77 5.84 16.73
CA ILE A 182 0.57 5.91 17.58
C ILE A 182 0.94 5.79 19.05
N LYS A 183 1.82 4.85 19.42
CA LYS A 183 2.27 4.65 20.80
C LYS A 183 2.81 5.91 21.46
N LYS A 184 3.45 6.80 20.70
CA LYS A 184 4.00 8.04 21.25
C LYS A 184 3.00 9.19 21.30
N MET A 185 1.85 9.07 20.65
CA MET A 185 0.84 10.11 20.55
C MET A 185 -0.38 9.86 21.44
N THR A 186 -0.48 8.69 22.07
CA THR A 186 -1.58 8.32 22.95
C THR A 186 -1.04 7.81 24.29
N GLU A 187 -1.84 7.94 25.34
CA GLU A 187 -1.53 7.41 26.68
C GLU A 187 -2.01 5.97 26.87
N LYS A 188 -2.70 5.39 25.87
CA LYS A 188 -3.20 4.02 25.91
C LYS A 188 -2.09 2.99 26.06
N GLU A 189 -2.43 1.86 26.66
CA GLU A 189 -1.47 0.76 26.87
C GLU A 189 -0.87 0.27 25.54
N PRO A 190 0.45 -0.01 25.49
CA PRO A 190 1.11 -0.47 24.27
C PRO A 190 0.49 -1.74 23.68
N ARG A 191 -0.04 -2.64 24.52
CA ARG A 191 -0.70 -3.88 24.08
C ARG A 191 -1.97 -3.58 23.28
N VAL A 192 -2.77 -2.62 23.73
CA VAL A 192 -4.00 -2.18 23.04
C VAL A 192 -3.66 -1.57 21.68
N ILE A 193 -2.62 -0.74 21.62
CA ILE A 193 -2.17 -0.12 20.37
C ILE A 193 -1.68 -1.16 19.38
N PHE A 194 -0.87 -2.12 19.83
CA PHE A 194 -0.40 -3.21 18.99
C PHE A 194 -1.57 -4.02 18.43
N SER A 195 -2.52 -4.40 19.28
CA SER A 195 -3.73 -5.11 18.85
C SER A 195 -4.52 -4.32 17.81
N LEU A 196 -4.66 -3.02 18.00
CA LEU A 196 -5.43 -2.14 17.11
C LEU A 196 -4.76 -2.00 15.74
N VAL A 197 -3.43 -1.83 15.71
CA VAL A 197 -2.66 -1.82 14.47
C VAL A 197 -2.74 -3.15 13.74
N MET A 198 -2.65 -4.27 14.46
CA MET A 198 -2.76 -5.61 13.86
C MET A 198 -4.16 -5.87 13.29
N VAL A 199 -5.23 -5.48 14.00
CA VAL A 199 -6.61 -5.61 13.49
C VAL A 199 -6.80 -4.78 12.22
N ALA A 200 -6.33 -3.53 12.19
CA ALA A 200 -6.40 -2.70 11.00
C ALA A 200 -5.65 -3.30 9.81
N TYR A 201 -4.45 -3.84 10.06
CA TYR A 201 -3.65 -4.49 9.03
C TYR A 201 -4.30 -5.77 8.49
N LEU A 202 -4.76 -6.66 9.39
CA LEU A 202 -5.42 -7.91 9.01
C LEU A 202 -6.72 -7.64 8.22
N PHE A 203 -7.48 -6.63 8.62
CA PHE A 203 -8.69 -6.23 7.90
C PHE A 203 -8.38 -5.80 6.47
N LEU A 204 -7.38 -4.94 6.27
CA LEU A 204 -6.94 -4.52 4.93
C LEU A 204 -6.37 -5.68 4.11
N LEU A 205 -5.62 -6.58 4.76
CA LEU A 205 -5.06 -7.78 4.12
C LEU A 205 -6.18 -8.68 3.58
N ILE A 206 -7.17 -9.01 4.42
CA ILE A 206 -8.30 -9.86 4.03
C ILE A 206 -9.08 -9.23 2.87
N ILE A 207 -9.37 -7.93 2.93
CA ILE A 207 -10.05 -7.23 1.84
C ILE A 207 -9.25 -7.32 0.54
N SER A 208 -7.93 -7.06 0.60
CA SER A 208 -7.07 -7.15 -0.58
C SER A 208 -7.03 -8.56 -1.16
N THR A 209 -6.89 -9.58 -0.32
CA THR A 209 -6.89 -10.98 -0.78
C THR A 209 -8.22 -11.38 -1.41
N LEU A 210 -9.35 -10.94 -0.85
CA LEU A 210 -10.68 -11.23 -1.41
C LEU A 210 -10.91 -10.53 -2.75
N LEU A 211 -10.52 -9.25 -2.87
CA LEU A 211 -10.62 -8.50 -4.12
C LEU A 211 -9.75 -9.12 -5.22
N HIS A 212 -8.57 -9.62 -4.85
CA HIS A 212 -7.71 -10.36 -5.76
C HIS A 212 -8.32 -11.70 -6.19
N TYR A 213 -8.77 -12.52 -5.24
CA TYR A 213 -9.35 -13.84 -5.53
C TYR A 213 -10.62 -13.77 -6.39
N THR A 214 -11.43 -12.74 -6.22
CA THR A 214 -12.63 -12.51 -7.04
C THR A 214 -12.31 -11.96 -8.43
N ASN A 215 -11.03 -11.78 -8.79
CA ASN A 215 -10.56 -11.15 -10.02
C ASN A 215 -11.13 -9.74 -10.27
N ILE A 216 -11.73 -9.10 -9.27
CA ILE A 216 -12.25 -7.72 -9.38
C ILE A 216 -11.08 -6.76 -9.59
N GLU A 217 -9.94 -7.02 -8.96
CA GLU A 217 -8.71 -6.27 -9.23
C GLU A 217 -8.16 -6.55 -10.62
N GLY A 218 -8.45 -7.68 -11.26
CA GLY A 218 -8.02 -7.96 -12.64
C GLY A 218 -8.89 -7.26 -13.69
N LEU A 219 -10.12 -6.89 -13.33
CA LEU A 219 -11.08 -6.15 -14.18
C LEU A 219 -10.96 -4.62 -14.05
N LEU A 220 -10.27 -4.15 -13.01
CA LEU A 220 -9.93 -2.75 -12.75
C LEU A 220 -8.44 -2.55 -12.99
#